data_AF-A0A4Q3V549-F1
#
_entry.id   AF-A0A4Q3V549-F1
#
_cell.length_a   1.000
_cell.length_b   1.000
_cell.length_c   1.000
_cell.angle_alpha   90.00
_cell.angle_beta   90.00
_cell.angle_gamma   90.00
#
_symmetry.space_group_name_H-M   'P 1'
#
loop_
_entity.id
_entity.type
_entity.pdbx_description
1 polymer ?
#
loop_
_entity_poly.entity_id
_entity_poly.type
_entity_poly.pdbx_seq_one_letter_code
_entity_poly.pdbx_strand_id
1 'polypeptide(L)'
;MTVGTNTACRDGLAAAAARAVARCRALAAPPFSDSPGMLFRAFLTPGHIATCIRLRDWMQEAGMSVRTDQAGNLVGRYAGSRDGPALLIGSHID
;
A
#
# COMPACT_ATOMS: atom_id res chain seq x y z
N MET A 1 11.71 35.60 3.12
CA MET A 1 10.38 35.05 2.76
C MET A 1 10.21 33.75 3.53
N THR A 2 9.69 33.83 4.75
CA THR A 2 9.55 32.65 5.63
C THR A 2 8.32 31.88 5.18
N VAL A 3 8.51 30.69 4.61
CA VAL A 3 7.40 29.79 4.29
C VAL A 3 6.79 29.34 5.62
N GLY A 4 5.71 30.00 6.03
CA GLY A 4 4.91 29.64 7.20
C GLY A 4 4.32 28.26 6.97
N THR A 5 4.94 27.24 7.55
CA THR A 5 4.48 25.86 7.45
C THR A 5 3.24 25.71 8.34
N ASN A 6 2.05 25.74 7.72
CA ASN A 6 0.72 25.70 8.34
C ASN A 6 0.55 24.43 9.19
N THR A 7 0.21 24.59 10.47
CA THR A 7 0.02 23.52 11.46
C THR A 7 -0.91 22.41 10.96
N ALA A 8 -2.02 22.76 10.29
CA ALA A 8 -2.97 21.78 9.76
C ALA A 8 -2.37 20.84 8.69
N CYS A 9 -1.44 21.35 7.87
CA CYS A 9 -0.71 20.54 6.90
C CYS A 9 0.25 19.55 7.59
N ARG A 10 0.91 19.99 8.67
CA ARG A 10 1.79 19.12 9.46
C ARG A 10 0.99 18.02 10.18
N ASP A 11 -0.15 18.36 10.76
CA ASP A 11 -1.01 17.40 11.45
C ASP A 11 -1.54 16.34 10.49
N GLY A 12 -1.95 16.75 9.29
CA GLY A 12 -2.36 15.83 8.21
C GLY A 12 -1.23 14.88 7.79
N LEU A 13 0.00 15.40 7.64
CA LEU A 13 1.17 14.58 7.31
C LEU A 13 1.51 13.59 8.44
N ALA A 14 1.47 14.04 9.70
CA ALA A 14 1.71 13.18 10.86
C ALA A 14 0.67 12.05 10.94
N ALA A 15 -0.60 12.35 10.71
CA ALA A 15 -1.67 11.35 10.65
C ALA A 15 -1.47 10.35 9.49
N ALA A 16 -1.00 10.82 8.32
CA ALA A 16 -0.67 9.95 7.20
C ALA A 16 0.51 9.02 7.50
N ALA A 17 1.57 9.55 8.12
CA ALA A 17 2.73 8.76 8.54
C ALA A 17 2.34 7.70 9.58
N ALA A 18 1.54 8.07 10.60
CA ALA A 18 1.04 7.14 11.60
C ALA A 18 0.21 6.02 10.97
N ARG A 19 -0.68 6.34 10.02
CA ARG A 19 -1.46 5.35 9.26
C ARG A 19 -0.57 4.40 8.45
N ALA A 20 0.47 4.91 7.79
CA ALA A 20 1.40 4.08 7.03
C ALA A 20 2.11 3.07 7.94
N VAL A 21 2.66 3.53 9.07
CA VAL A 21 3.31 2.65 10.06
C VAL A 21 2.34 1.60 10.62
N ALA A 22 1.10 2.00 10.94
CA ALA A 22 0.08 1.09 11.43
C ALA A 22 -0.25 -0.01 10.43
N ARG A 23 -0.37 0.33 9.13
CA ARG A 23 -0.59 -0.65 8.06
C ARG A 23 0.59 -1.63 7.91
N CYS A 24 1.83 -1.15 7.99
CA CYS A 24 3.01 -2.03 7.98
C CYS A 24 2.98 -3.02 9.15
N ARG A 25 2.65 -2.55 10.36
CA ARG A 25 2.53 -3.43 11.54
C ARG A 25 1.39 -4.44 11.39
N ALA A 26 0.25 -4.04 10.83
CA ALA A 26 -0.87 -4.94 10.59
C ALA A 26 -0.51 -6.09 9.63
N LEU A 27 0.26 -5.80 8.58
CA LEU A 27 0.72 -6.79 7.60
C LEU A 27 1.89 -7.66 8.07
N ALA A 28 2.44 -7.43 9.28
CA ALA A 28 3.58 -8.17 9.82
C ALA A 28 3.18 -9.43 10.62
N ALA A 29 1.89 -9.70 10.79
CA ALA A 29 1.37 -10.76 11.64
C ALA A 29 0.30 -11.60 10.90
N PRO A 30 -0.05 -12.81 11.42
CA PRO A 30 -1.13 -13.61 10.87
C PRO A 30 -2.45 -12.80 10.74
N PRO A 31 -3.23 -13.00 9.67
CA PRO A 31 -3.07 -14.00 8.61
C PRO A 31 -2.12 -13.56 7.48
N PHE A 32 -1.42 -12.43 7.61
CA PHE A 32 -0.55 -11.86 6.57
C PHE A 32 0.89 -12.35 6.64
N SER A 33 1.22 -13.20 7.61
CA SER A 33 2.48 -13.92 7.65
C SER A 33 2.21 -15.39 7.92
N ASP A 34 2.96 -16.26 7.25
CA ASP A 34 2.84 -17.71 7.37
C ASP A 34 3.61 -18.27 8.58
N SER A 35 4.44 -17.47 9.24
CA SER A 35 5.21 -17.87 10.42
C SER A 35 4.80 -17.06 11.66
N PRO A 36 4.60 -17.70 12.82
CA PRO A 36 4.48 -16.97 14.08
C PRO A 36 5.84 -16.41 14.50
N GLY A 37 5.85 -15.17 15.02
CA GLY A 37 7.05 -14.57 15.63
C GLY A 37 8.07 -13.96 14.66
N MET A 38 7.86 -14.07 13.34
CA MET A 38 8.65 -13.36 12.33
C MET A 38 7.80 -13.05 11.10
N LEU A 39 8.19 -12.05 10.30
CA LEU A 39 7.59 -11.85 9.00
C LEU A 39 8.18 -12.85 7.99
N PHE A 40 7.38 -13.82 7.62
CA PHE A 40 7.62 -14.73 6.50
C PHE A 40 6.38 -14.79 5.61
N ARG A 41 6.54 -14.56 4.31
CA ARG A 41 5.46 -14.52 3.32
C ARG A 41 5.99 -14.79 1.91
N ALA A 42 6.38 -16.02 1.60
CA ALA A 42 6.91 -16.32 0.26
C ALA A 42 5.85 -16.11 -0.85
N PHE A 43 6.31 -15.95 -2.10
CA PHE A 43 5.42 -15.79 -3.25
C PHE A 43 4.36 -16.89 -3.32
N LEU A 44 3.08 -16.49 -3.47
CA LEU A 44 1.89 -17.36 -3.57
C LEU A 44 1.53 -18.20 -2.33
N THR A 45 2.16 -17.98 -1.19
CA THR A 45 1.69 -18.58 0.08
C THR A 45 0.35 -17.98 0.53
N PRO A 46 -0.35 -18.61 1.50
CA PRO A 46 -1.57 -18.05 2.06
C PRO A 46 -1.41 -16.61 2.58
N GLY A 47 -0.31 -16.31 3.28
CA GLY A 47 0.02 -14.97 3.75
C GLY A 47 0.21 -13.97 2.62
N HIS A 48 0.83 -14.39 1.51
CA HIS A 48 1.01 -13.57 0.31
C HIS A 48 -0.34 -13.20 -0.31
N ILE A 49 -1.19 -14.20 -0.51
CA ILE A 49 -2.53 -14.01 -1.06
C ILE A 49 -3.38 -13.11 -0.15
N ALA A 50 -3.39 -13.37 1.17
CA ALA A 50 -4.12 -12.56 2.14
C ALA A 50 -3.64 -11.09 2.12
N THR A 51 -2.34 -10.87 2.00
CA THR A 51 -1.75 -9.53 1.93
C THR A 51 -2.15 -8.81 0.65
N CYS A 52 -2.09 -9.48 -0.50
CA CYS A 52 -2.53 -8.91 -1.78
C CYS A 52 -4.03 -8.54 -1.77
N ILE A 53 -4.88 -9.35 -1.13
CA ILE A 53 -6.30 -9.02 -0.95
C ILE A 53 -6.45 -7.75 -0.10
N ARG A 54 -5.76 -7.67 1.05
CA ARG A 54 -5.83 -6.48 1.92
C ARG A 54 -5.32 -5.21 1.23
N LEU A 55 -4.24 -5.32 0.45
CA LEU A 55 -3.70 -4.20 -0.33
C LEU A 55 -4.70 -3.74 -1.40
N ARG A 56 -5.39 -4.67 -2.05
CA ARG A 56 -6.45 -4.35 -3.03
C ARG A 56 -7.54 -3.51 -2.38
N ASP A 57 -8.03 -3.92 -1.22
CA ASP A 57 -9.06 -3.19 -0.48
C ASP A 57 -8.59 -1.76 -0.15
N TRP A 58 -7.38 -1.62 0.39
CA TRP A 58 -6.82 -0.30 0.72
C TRP A 58 -6.57 0.59 -0.50
N MET A 59 -6.21 0.02 -1.65
CA MET A 59 -6.08 0.76 -2.90
C MET A 59 -7.45 1.25 -3.40
N GLN A 60 -8.49 0.42 -3.31
CA GLN A 60 -9.85 0.78 -3.67
C GLN A 60 -10.42 1.86 -2.74
N GLU A 61 -10.23 1.72 -1.42
CA GLU A 61 -10.59 2.75 -0.42
C GLU A 61 -9.92 4.10 -0.69
N ALA A 62 -8.71 4.07 -1.25
CA ALA A 62 -7.98 5.28 -1.64
C ALA A 62 -8.49 5.89 -2.96
N GLY A 63 -9.42 5.23 -3.66
CA GLY A 63 -10.01 5.69 -4.92
C GLY A 63 -9.25 5.23 -6.18
N MET A 64 -8.39 4.21 -6.07
CA MET A 64 -7.71 3.64 -7.23
C MET A 64 -8.60 2.63 -7.96
N SER A 65 -8.44 2.56 -9.30
CA SER A 65 -8.79 1.34 -10.03
C SER A 65 -7.72 0.27 -9.76
N VAL A 66 -8.12 -0.97 -9.47
CA VAL A 66 -7.19 -2.02 -9.07
C VAL A 66 -7.38 -3.25 -9.94
N ARG A 67 -6.27 -3.82 -10.41
CA ARG A 67 -6.25 -5.10 -11.14
C ARG A 67 -5.04 -5.93 -10.72
N THR A 68 -5.11 -7.22 -11.01
CA THR A 68 -3.94 -8.10 -10.99
C THR A 68 -3.60 -8.45 -12.43
N ASP A 69 -2.34 -8.27 -12.84
CA ASP A 69 -1.91 -8.62 -14.19
C ASP A 69 -1.58 -10.12 -14.33
N GLN A 70 -1.20 -10.54 -15.54
CA GLN A 70 -0.89 -11.94 -15.82
C GLN A 70 0.38 -12.46 -15.12
N ALA A 71 1.26 -11.57 -14.67
CA ALA A 71 2.44 -11.91 -13.89
C ALA A 71 2.14 -11.99 -12.37
N GLY A 72 0.91 -11.67 -11.95
CA GLY A 72 0.50 -11.66 -10.55
C GLY A 72 0.76 -10.34 -9.83
N ASN A 73 1.20 -9.29 -10.53
CA ASN A 73 1.40 -7.98 -9.89
C ASN A 73 0.06 -7.35 -9.55
N LEU A 74 -0.07 -6.85 -8.32
CA LEU A 74 -1.21 -6.04 -7.91
C LEU A 74 -0.95 -4.57 -8.28
N VAL A 75 -1.77 -4.02 -9.18
CA VAL A 75 -1.58 -2.67 -9.71
C VAL A 75 -2.79 -1.80 -9.38
N GLY A 76 -2.58 -0.82 -8.50
CA GLY A 76 -3.49 0.30 -8.26
C GLY A 76 -3.15 1.48 -9.16
N ARG A 77 -4.15 2.09 -9.80
CA ARG A 77 -3.99 3.22 -10.71
C ARG A 77 -5.03 4.30 -10.45
N TYR A 78 -4.56 5.53 -10.26
CA TYR A 78 -5.36 6.74 -10.48
C TYR A 78 -5.31 7.12 -11.95
N ALA A 79 -6.46 7.45 -12.53
CA ALA A 79 -6.49 7.99 -13.89
C ALA A 79 -5.88 9.40 -13.90
N GLY A 80 -5.05 9.68 -14.90
CA GLY A 80 -4.61 11.05 -15.19
C GLY A 80 -5.75 11.86 -15.81
N SER A 81 -5.63 13.18 -15.79
CA SER A 81 -6.57 14.08 -16.48
C SER A 81 -6.37 14.14 -18.00
N ARG A 82 -5.26 13.58 -18.51
CA ARG A 82 -4.88 13.49 -19.92
C ARG A 82 -4.16 12.18 -20.17
N ASP A 83 -4.16 11.74 -21.43
CA ASP A 83 -3.34 10.61 -21.86
C ASP A 83 -1.85 10.96 -21.81
N GLY A 84 -1.04 10.03 -21.31
CA GLY A 84 0.39 10.23 -21.11
C GLY A 84 1.05 9.09 -20.34
N PRO A 85 2.39 9.14 -20.19
CA PRO A 85 3.12 8.13 -19.43
C PRO A 85 2.69 8.15 -17.95
N ALA A 86 2.65 6.96 -17.34
CA ALA A 86 2.37 6.82 -15.92
C ALA A 86 3.65 7.02 -15.09
N LEU A 87 3.55 7.73 -13.97
CA LEU A 87 4.51 7.63 -12.89
C LEU A 87 4.22 6.36 -12.11
N LEU A 88 5.19 5.45 -12.04
CA LEU A 88 5.06 4.19 -11.33
C LEU A 88 5.96 4.19 -10.08
N ILE A 89 5.37 3.82 -8.95
CA ILE A 89 6.07 3.55 -7.69
C ILE A 89 5.61 2.18 -7.22
N GLY A 90 6.55 1.34 -6.79
CA GLY A 90 6.25 -0.01 -6.36
C GLY A 90 7.42 -0.66 -5.62
N SER A 91 7.15 -1.84 -5.06
CA SER A 91 8.12 -2.72 -4.43
C SER A 91 7.57 -4.16 -4.49
N HIS A 92 8.31 -5.12 -3.96
CA HIS A 92 7.82 -6.48 -3.74
C HIS A 92 7.09 -6.57 -2.38
N ILE A 93 6.25 -7.59 -2.20
CA ILE A 93 5.44 -7.77 -0.98
C ILE A 93 5.63 -9.13 -0.31
N ASP A 94 6.19 -10.10 -1.03
CA ASP A 94 6.72 -11.33 -0.46
C ASP A 94 7.88 -11.05 0.53
#